data_AF-A0A953KZL1-F1
#
_entry.id   AF-A0A953KZL1-F1
#
_cell.length_a   1.000
_cell.length_b   1.000
_cell.length_c   1.000
_cell.angle_alpha   90.00
_cell.angle_beta   90.00
_cell.angle_gamma   90.00
#
_symmetry.space_group_name_H-M   'P 1'
#
loop_
_entity.id
_entity.type
_entity.pdbx_description
1 polymer ?
#
loop_
_entity_poly.entity_id
_entity_poly.type
_entity_poly.pdbx_seq_one_letter_code
_entity_poly.pdbx_strand_id
1 'polypeptide(L)'
;MGSFSVSYIGLTTMFRNLSSTEMSQNFRNMLEYRKVISERLGGTNPYTAGLPDPLDPEYSKGYGRYSQDVVIPAFVAAYTGKNPRTAPLILYEDRTNKNNPFRNFMPMPNWNLRYNGLTKIPGLQDKVRTLTISHTYSGNLSMNNFMSHLFYQDFLGVGFPSFIDSVSGNYIPYFMVPNMTISEQFSPLLGIDMQLANSLSLKITYNKSRTLSLSLVDYQVSETNSSEIMVGCGYRIQGLNMPFSIFGVNRLENDINIKVDVGLRDDITVNSYMATETITATRGQRVLTINPRIDYIINDALQIQLFFDRRQSIPYVQQTFPLTSTRAGVTLRYIFTEGFGF
;
A
#
# COMPACT_ATOMS: atom_id res chain seq x y z
N MET A 1 14.04 20.41 12.61
CA MET A 1 13.50 19.05 12.35
C MET A 1 12.03 19.20 12.03
N GLY A 2 11.54 18.50 11.02
CA GLY A 2 10.12 18.49 10.65
C GLY A 2 9.74 17.19 9.96
N SER A 3 8.45 16.99 9.74
CA SER A 3 7.92 15.91 8.92
C SER A 3 7.03 16.49 7.81
N PHE A 4 6.89 15.75 6.72
CA PHE A 4 6.04 16.13 5.59
C PHE A 4 5.12 14.96 5.25
N SER A 5 3.85 15.24 4.99
CA SER A 5 2.88 14.26 4.51
C SER A 5 1.87 14.96 3.62
N VAL A 6 1.59 14.38 2.45
CA VAL A 6 0.62 14.90 1.50
C VAL A 6 -0.11 13.74 0.82
N SER A 7 -1.40 13.89 0.58
CA SER A 7 -2.14 12.94 -0.23
C SER A 7 -1.58 12.94 -1.66
N TYR A 8 -1.32 11.77 -2.22
CA TYR A 8 -0.62 11.69 -3.51
C TYR A 8 -1.05 10.46 -4.30
N ILE A 9 -0.99 10.53 -5.63
CA ILE A 9 -1.44 9.46 -6.53
C ILE A 9 -0.25 8.95 -7.35
N GLY A 10 -0.01 7.63 -7.31
CA GLY A 10 0.96 6.88 -8.11
C GLY A 10 0.38 5.68 -8.87
N LEU A 11 -0.94 5.68 -9.07
CA LEU A 11 -1.72 4.60 -9.69
C LEU A 11 -1.14 4.02 -10.98
N THR A 12 -0.61 4.88 -11.85
CA THR A 12 -0.18 4.52 -13.20
C THR A 12 0.89 3.42 -13.21
N THR A 13 1.66 3.31 -12.13
CA THR A 13 2.78 2.36 -12.04
C THR A 13 2.51 1.21 -11.06
N MET A 14 1.43 1.28 -10.27
CA MET A 14 1.11 0.33 -9.19
C MET A 14 0.74 -1.08 -9.69
N PHE A 15 0.25 -1.18 -10.93
CA PHE A 15 -0.16 -2.44 -11.55
C PHE A 15 0.94 -3.10 -12.39
N ARG A 16 2.14 -2.53 -12.44
CA ARG A 16 3.28 -3.17 -13.11
C ARG A 16 3.75 -4.37 -12.29
N ASN A 17 4.09 -5.45 -12.97
CA ASN A 17 4.59 -6.66 -12.32
C ASN A 17 5.94 -6.38 -11.65
N LEU A 18 6.05 -6.79 -10.39
CA LEU A 18 7.32 -6.76 -9.67
C LEU A 18 7.98 -8.12 -9.83
N SER A 19 9.19 -8.14 -10.41
CA SER A 19 10.01 -9.34 -10.51
C SER A 19 10.98 -9.41 -9.32
N SER A 20 11.23 -10.61 -8.81
CA SER A 20 12.26 -10.86 -7.79
C SER A 20 13.68 -10.87 -8.36
N THR A 21 13.81 -10.97 -9.69
CA THR A 21 15.07 -11.26 -10.39
C THR A 21 15.41 -10.18 -11.40
N GLU A 22 14.39 -9.56 -12.00
CA GLU A 22 14.58 -8.51 -12.98
C GLU A 22 14.31 -7.14 -12.38
N MET A 23 15.17 -6.18 -12.69
CA MET A 23 14.99 -4.79 -12.28
C MET A 23 13.63 -4.27 -12.77
N SER A 24 12.90 -3.57 -11.91
CA SER A 24 11.60 -2.99 -12.28
C SER A 24 11.78 -1.86 -13.30
N GLN A 25 10.84 -1.73 -14.24
CA GLN A 25 10.87 -0.62 -15.19
C GLN A 25 10.77 0.74 -14.49
N ASN A 26 10.07 0.81 -13.35
CA ASN A 26 9.99 2.03 -12.55
C ASN A 26 11.35 2.43 -12.00
N PHE A 27 12.15 1.47 -11.53
CA PHE A 27 13.50 1.74 -11.05
C PHE A 27 14.44 2.16 -12.19
N ARG A 28 14.39 1.49 -13.35
CA ARG A 28 15.12 1.94 -14.57
C ARG A 28 14.77 3.37 -14.95
N ASN A 29 13.47 3.67 -15.03
CA ASN A 29 12.99 5.02 -15.31
C ASN A 29 13.51 6.02 -14.27
N MET A 30 13.54 5.66 -12.98
CA MET A 30 14.11 6.51 -11.94
C MET A 30 15.58 6.82 -12.22
N LEU A 31 16.40 5.81 -12.54
CA LEU A 31 17.82 6.00 -12.83
C LEU A 31 18.03 6.94 -14.03
N GLU A 32 17.24 6.79 -15.09
CA GLU A 32 17.27 7.66 -16.28
C GLU A 32 16.77 9.08 -15.99
N TYR A 33 15.68 9.20 -15.23
CA TYR A 33 15.07 10.48 -14.90
C TYR A 33 16.00 11.38 -14.09
N ARG A 34 16.95 10.82 -13.32
CA ARG A 34 17.96 11.60 -12.61
C ARG A 34 18.76 12.52 -13.54
N LYS A 35 19.13 12.05 -14.74
CA LYS A 35 19.88 12.86 -15.72
C LYS A 35 19.08 14.10 -16.13
N VAL A 36 17.79 13.88 -16.44
CA VAL A 36 16.85 14.96 -16.82
C VAL A 36 16.61 15.94 -15.68
N ILE A 37 16.46 15.45 -14.44
CA ILE A 37 16.27 16.32 -13.27
C ILE A 37 17.53 17.12 -12.96
N SER A 38 18.71 16.50 -13.06
CA SER A 38 20.00 17.17 -12.90
C SER A 38 20.17 18.30 -13.92
N GLU A 39 19.88 18.03 -15.20
CA GLU A 39 19.88 19.04 -16.28
C GLU A 39 18.97 20.24 -15.93
N ARG A 40 17.74 19.98 -15.46
CA ARG A 40 16.80 21.04 -15.05
C ARG A 40 17.35 21.89 -13.92
N LEU A 41 17.88 21.24 -12.88
CA LEU A 41 18.42 21.94 -11.71
C LEU A 41 19.65 22.76 -12.07
N GLY A 42 20.56 22.21 -12.87
CA GLY A 42 21.76 22.91 -13.34
C GLY A 42 21.48 24.08 -14.29
N GLY A 43 20.38 24.02 -15.06
CA GLY A 43 19.89 25.12 -15.87
C GLY A 43 19.21 26.24 -15.07
N THR A 44 18.63 25.91 -13.91
CA THR A 44 17.95 26.89 -13.05
C THR A 44 18.83 27.49 -11.96
N ASN A 45 19.84 26.76 -11.48
CA ASN A 45 20.73 27.21 -10.40
C ASN A 45 21.85 28.11 -10.98
N PRO A 46 21.89 29.43 -10.63
CA PRO A 46 22.91 30.34 -11.15
C PRO A 46 24.35 29.96 -10.76
N TYR A 47 24.55 29.24 -9.64
CA TYR A 47 25.87 28.79 -9.19
C TYR A 47 26.46 27.66 -10.03
N THR A 48 25.60 26.87 -10.69
CA THR A 48 26.00 25.79 -11.60
C THR A 48 26.50 26.35 -12.93
N ALA A 49 25.90 27.45 -13.38
CA ALA A 49 26.16 28.10 -14.68
C ALA A 49 26.04 27.13 -15.88
N GLY A 50 25.16 26.13 -15.79
CA GLY A 50 24.97 25.10 -16.82
C GLY A 50 26.19 24.21 -17.07
N LEU A 51 27.18 24.21 -16.17
CA LEU A 51 28.38 23.41 -16.32
C LEU A 51 28.11 21.93 -16.02
N PRO A 52 28.70 21.00 -16.78
CA PRO A 52 28.63 19.58 -16.47
C PRO A 52 29.42 19.27 -15.18
N ASP A 53 29.05 18.18 -14.52
CA ASP A 53 29.76 17.69 -13.35
C ASP A 53 31.17 17.20 -13.76
N PRO A 54 32.24 17.62 -13.05
CA PRO A 54 33.61 17.23 -13.40
C PRO A 54 33.88 15.73 -13.32
N LEU A 55 33.17 14.99 -12.46
CA LEU A 55 33.35 13.56 -12.24
C LEU A 55 32.41 12.72 -13.11
N ASP A 56 31.28 13.30 -13.55
CA ASP A 56 30.25 12.61 -14.31
C ASP A 56 29.53 13.55 -15.30
N PRO A 57 30.06 13.74 -16.53
CA PRO A 57 29.54 14.72 -17.48
C PRO A 57 28.09 14.51 -17.92
N GLU A 58 27.47 13.38 -17.61
CA GLU A 58 26.03 13.15 -17.82
C GLU A 58 25.13 13.94 -16.86
N TYR A 59 25.71 14.52 -15.80
CA TYR A 59 25.04 15.30 -14.77
C TYR A 59 25.54 16.73 -14.77
N SER A 60 24.77 17.64 -14.18
CA SER A 60 25.18 19.03 -13.95
C SER A 60 26.00 19.17 -12.67
N LYS A 61 26.96 20.09 -12.68
CA LYS A 61 27.85 20.38 -11.55
C LYS A 61 27.05 20.66 -10.27
N GLY A 62 27.37 19.92 -9.20
CA GLY A 62 26.71 20.02 -7.90
C GLY A 62 25.37 19.29 -7.81
N TYR A 63 24.89 18.70 -8.90
CA TYR A 63 23.68 17.88 -8.97
C TYR A 63 23.98 16.51 -9.55
N GLY A 64 24.90 15.79 -8.92
CA GLY A 64 25.32 14.46 -9.35
C GLY A 64 24.26 13.37 -9.12
N ARG A 65 24.59 12.16 -9.56
CA ARG A 65 23.71 10.96 -9.51
C ARG A 65 23.14 10.62 -8.13
N TYR A 66 23.78 11.05 -7.05
CA TYR A 66 23.39 10.80 -5.67
C TYR A 66 22.88 12.05 -4.94
N SER A 67 22.79 13.19 -5.63
CA SER A 67 22.20 14.39 -5.05
C SER A 67 20.75 14.11 -4.65
N GLN A 68 20.37 14.38 -3.40
CA GLN A 68 18.98 14.21 -2.96
C GLN A 68 18.01 15.04 -3.79
N ASP A 69 18.42 16.23 -4.24
CA ASP A 69 17.59 17.13 -5.05
C ASP A 69 17.32 16.54 -6.44
N VAL A 70 18.16 15.60 -6.89
CA VAL A 70 18.00 14.84 -8.13
C VAL A 70 17.21 13.56 -7.89
N VAL A 71 17.60 12.77 -6.89
CA VAL A 71 17.03 11.44 -6.61
C VAL A 71 15.57 11.55 -6.16
N ILE A 72 15.22 12.53 -5.33
CA ILE A 72 13.85 12.72 -4.82
C ILE A 72 12.85 12.97 -5.95
N PRO A 73 13.01 14.02 -6.80
CA PRO A 73 12.08 14.24 -7.91
C PRO A 73 12.08 13.09 -8.92
N ALA A 74 13.23 12.46 -9.18
CA ALA A 74 13.31 11.31 -10.08
C ALA A 74 12.52 10.12 -9.54
N PHE A 75 12.63 9.81 -8.25
CA PHE A 75 11.86 8.77 -7.57
C PHE A 75 10.36 9.07 -7.65
N VAL A 76 9.93 10.26 -7.25
CA VAL A 76 8.51 10.62 -7.29
C VAL A 76 7.99 10.58 -8.73
N ALA A 77 8.74 11.10 -9.71
CA ALA A 77 8.32 11.09 -11.11
C ALA A 77 8.19 9.67 -11.67
N ALA A 78 9.19 8.83 -11.45
CA ALA A 78 9.23 7.46 -11.97
C ALA A 78 8.14 6.58 -11.37
N TYR A 79 7.88 6.70 -10.07
CA TYR A 79 6.87 5.89 -9.37
C TYR A 79 5.46 6.48 -9.41
N THR A 80 5.28 7.72 -9.86
CA THR A 80 3.94 8.28 -10.12
C THR A 80 3.61 8.45 -11.59
N GLY A 81 4.51 8.02 -12.48
CA GLY A 81 4.33 8.10 -13.93
C GLY A 81 4.29 9.54 -14.46
N LYS A 82 4.87 10.50 -13.74
CA LYS A 82 4.98 11.89 -14.18
C LYS A 82 6.17 12.06 -15.12
N ASN A 83 6.07 13.02 -16.03
CA ASN A 83 7.16 13.38 -16.93
C ASN A 83 8.32 14.02 -16.13
N PRO A 84 9.56 13.53 -16.24
CA PRO A 84 10.71 14.09 -15.51
C PRO A 84 11.02 15.54 -15.90
N ARG A 85 10.61 16.01 -17.08
CA ARG A 85 10.78 17.41 -17.50
C ARG A 85 9.85 18.39 -16.79
N THR A 86 8.74 17.90 -16.24
CA THR A 86 7.72 18.73 -15.57
C THR A 86 7.45 18.33 -14.12
N ALA A 87 8.09 17.27 -13.64
CA ALA A 87 7.96 16.82 -12.25
C ALA A 87 8.35 17.93 -11.26
N PRO A 88 7.68 18.01 -10.09
CA PRO A 88 7.98 19.01 -9.08
C PRO A 88 9.41 18.84 -8.56
N LEU A 89 10.15 19.94 -8.50
CA LEU A 89 11.49 20.00 -7.90
C LEU A 89 11.37 20.46 -6.44
N ILE A 90 12.41 20.14 -5.66
CA ILE A 90 12.60 20.73 -4.33
C ILE A 90 13.12 22.15 -4.54
N LEU A 91 12.49 23.13 -3.91
CA LEU A 91 12.89 24.54 -3.98
C LEU A 91 13.25 25.05 -2.58
N TYR A 92 14.23 25.94 -2.52
CA TYR A 92 14.69 26.60 -1.29
C TYR A 92 14.42 28.12 -1.28
N GLU A 93 13.59 28.58 -2.22
CA GLU A 93 13.10 29.97 -2.29
C GLU A 93 12.28 30.28 -1.03
N ASP A 94 12.89 31.06 -0.14
CA ASP A 94 12.39 31.57 1.15
C ASP A 94 12.99 30.85 2.38
N ARG A 95 13.96 31.51 3.03
CA ARG A 95 14.75 31.00 4.17
C ARG A 95 14.02 31.10 5.51
N THR A 96 12.74 31.41 5.50
CA THR A 96 11.93 31.50 6.72
C THR A 96 11.49 30.10 7.17
N ASN A 97 11.36 29.89 8.49
CA ASN A 97 10.91 28.62 9.10
C ASN A 97 9.48 28.18 8.68
N LYS A 98 8.80 28.97 7.83
CA LYS A 98 7.46 28.71 7.30
C LYS A 98 7.48 28.08 5.90
N ASN A 99 8.66 27.98 5.29
CA ASN A 99 8.77 27.43 3.95
C ASN A 99 8.69 25.90 3.95
N ASN A 100 7.73 25.37 3.20
CA ASN A 100 7.67 23.96 2.85
C ASN A 100 8.50 23.72 1.57
N PRO A 101 9.68 23.08 1.64
CA PRO A 101 10.51 22.78 0.46
C PRO A 101 9.82 21.80 -0.50
N PHE A 102 8.76 21.12 -0.02
CA PHE A 102 7.93 20.19 -0.78
C PHE A 102 6.61 20.82 -1.24
N ARG A 103 6.48 22.16 -1.23
CA ARG A 103 5.26 22.87 -1.65
C ARG A 103 4.78 22.51 -3.06
N ASN A 104 5.70 22.10 -3.94
CA ASN A 104 5.40 21.71 -5.31
C ASN A 104 4.77 20.32 -5.43
N PHE A 105 4.83 19.50 -4.36
CA PHE A 105 4.11 18.23 -4.29
C PHE A 105 2.66 18.51 -3.87
N MET A 106 1.85 18.92 -4.86
CA MET A 106 0.45 19.28 -4.63
C MET A 106 -0.38 18.08 -4.15
N PRO A 107 -1.30 18.28 -3.19
CA PRO A 107 -2.19 17.23 -2.73
C PRO A 107 -3.10 16.76 -3.85
N MET A 108 -3.21 15.44 -3.96
CA MET A 108 -4.09 14.77 -4.90
C MET A 108 -5.28 14.15 -4.15
N PRO A 109 -6.46 14.03 -4.78
CA PRO A 109 -7.64 13.48 -4.12
C PRO A 109 -7.48 11.98 -3.87
N ASN A 110 -7.85 11.55 -2.67
CA ASN A 110 -8.22 10.17 -2.41
C ASN A 110 -9.73 10.01 -2.64
N TRP A 111 -10.21 8.82 -2.99
CA TRP A 111 -11.64 8.60 -3.26
C TRP A 111 -12.16 7.33 -2.62
N ASN A 112 -13.45 7.37 -2.31
CA ASN A 112 -14.25 6.25 -1.84
C ASN A 112 -15.56 6.25 -2.64
N LEU A 113 -15.75 5.22 -3.45
CA LEU A 113 -16.91 5.02 -4.29
C LEU A 113 -17.70 3.84 -3.74
N ARG A 114 -18.99 4.06 -3.48
CA ARG A 114 -19.91 3.01 -3.06
C ARG A 114 -21.22 3.15 -3.83
N TYR A 115 -21.64 2.08 -4.49
CA TYR A 115 -22.86 2.05 -5.27
C TYR A 115 -23.77 0.90 -4.84
N ASN A 116 -24.98 1.23 -4.42
CA ASN A 116 -25.98 0.27 -3.92
C ASN A 116 -27.23 0.18 -4.82
N GLY A 117 -27.23 0.88 -5.97
CA GLY A 117 -28.41 1.03 -6.82
C GLY A 117 -28.70 -0.15 -7.76
N LEU A 118 -27.81 -1.16 -7.82
CA LEU A 118 -27.91 -2.26 -8.78
C LEU A 118 -29.09 -3.21 -8.55
N THR A 119 -29.69 -3.18 -7.36
CA THR A 119 -30.89 -3.96 -7.04
C THR A 119 -32.13 -3.51 -7.81
N LYS A 120 -32.10 -2.30 -8.41
CA LYS A 120 -33.23 -1.74 -9.18
C LYS A 120 -33.27 -2.18 -10.65
N ILE A 121 -32.30 -2.97 -11.10
CA ILE A 121 -32.24 -3.45 -12.49
C ILE A 121 -33.29 -4.57 -12.70
N PRO A 122 -34.16 -4.48 -13.73
CA PRO A 122 -35.11 -5.54 -14.05
C PRO A 122 -34.41 -6.89 -14.23
N GLY A 123 -34.85 -7.92 -13.50
CA GLY A 123 -34.26 -9.26 -13.49
C GLY A 123 -33.29 -9.56 -12.33
N LEU A 124 -32.69 -8.53 -11.70
CA LEU A 124 -31.90 -8.68 -10.47
C LEU A 124 -32.74 -8.46 -9.21
N GLN A 125 -33.75 -7.60 -9.29
CA GLN A 125 -34.61 -7.19 -8.17
C GLN A 125 -35.27 -8.36 -7.41
N ASP A 126 -35.68 -9.43 -8.11
CA ASP A 126 -36.40 -10.55 -7.49
C ASP A 126 -35.45 -11.56 -6.83
N LYS A 127 -34.18 -11.59 -7.26
CA LYS A 127 -33.18 -12.55 -6.81
C LYS A 127 -32.25 -11.96 -5.75
N VAL A 128 -32.00 -10.66 -5.80
CA VAL A 128 -30.99 -9.97 -5.00
C VAL A 128 -31.64 -8.93 -4.09
N ARG A 129 -31.54 -9.13 -2.77
CA ARG A 129 -32.02 -8.18 -1.75
C ARG A 129 -31.12 -6.95 -1.65
N THR A 130 -29.81 -7.17 -1.62
CA THR A 130 -28.82 -6.10 -1.55
C THR A 130 -27.65 -6.41 -2.48
N LEU A 131 -27.14 -5.37 -3.14
CA LEU A 131 -25.92 -5.45 -3.93
C LEU A 131 -25.18 -4.11 -3.76
N THR A 132 -24.03 -4.18 -3.09
CA THR A 132 -23.12 -3.05 -2.89
C THR A 132 -21.85 -3.33 -3.68
N ILE A 133 -21.47 -2.40 -4.55
CA ILE A 133 -20.13 -2.35 -5.12
C ILE A 133 -19.36 -1.23 -4.42
N SER A 134 -18.15 -1.52 -3.95
CA SER A 134 -17.27 -0.55 -3.32
C SER A 134 -15.89 -0.52 -3.97
N HIS A 135 -15.28 0.66 -3.97
CA HIS A 135 -13.95 0.92 -4.49
C HIS A 135 -13.34 2.10 -3.74
N THR A 136 -12.22 1.89 -3.06
CA THR A 136 -11.57 2.92 -2.24
C THR A 136 -10.10 2.97 -2.56
N TYR A 137 -9.59 4.16 -2.84
CA TYR A 137 -8.16 4.41 -3.01
C TYR A 137 -7.68 5.42 -1.97
N SER A 138 -6.53 5.12 -1.36
CA SER A 138 -5.81 6.04 -0.49
C SER A 138 -4.32 6.02 -0.85
N GLY A 139 -3.77 7.18 -1.17
CA GLY A 139 -2.36 7.36 -1.43
C GLY A 139 -1.78 8.51 -0.62
N ASN A 140 -0.54 8.35 -0.17
CA ASN A 140 0.19 9.30 0.65
C ASN A 140 1.67 9.32 0.28
N LEU A 141 2.24 10.51 0.14
CA LEU A 141 3.66 10.77 0.03
C LEU A 141 4.11 11.40 1.36
N SER A 142 5.07 10.79 2.05
CA SER A 142 5.52 11.24 3.36
C SER A 142 7.03 11.14 3.56
N MET A 143 7.51 11.93 4.50
CA MET A 143 8.91 12.02 4.90
C MET A 143 8.93 12.14 6.43
N ASN A 144 9.52 11.15 7.10
CA ASN A 144 9.37 11.01 8.54
C ASN A 144 10.19 12.04 9.32
N ASN A 145 11.33 12.47 8.77
CA ASN A 145 12.20 13.47 9.38
C ASN A 145 12.98 14.18 8.27
N PHE A 146 12.99 15.52 8.29
CA PHE A 146 14.00 16.32 7.59
C PHE A 146 14.61 17.34 8.55
N MET A 147 15.89 17.64 8.34
CA MET A 147 16.68 18.55 9.18
C MET A 147 17.29 19.67 8.35
N SER A 148 17.47 20.85 8.94
CA SER A 148 18.27 21.88 8.29
C SER A 148 19.75 21.47 8.28
N HIS A 149 20.46 21.79 7.21
CA HIS A 149 21.88 21.52 7.09
C HIS A 149 22.72 22.72 7.54
N LEU A 150 23.68 22.50 8.46
CA LEU A 150 24.50 23.58 9.02
C LEU A 150 25.35 24.29 7.95
N PHE A 151 25.90 23.51 7.01
CA PHE A 151 26.77 24.00 5.94
C PHE A 151 26.02 24.48 4.68
N TYR A 152 24.69 24.62 4.73
CA TYR A 152 23.97 25.23 3.62
C TYR A 152 24.45 26.68 3.42
N GLN A 153 24.72 27.04 2.17
CA GLN A 153 25.05 28.41 1.79
C GLN A 153 24.30 28.78 0.51
N ASP A 154 23.91 30.04 0.44
CA ASP A 154 23.34 30.66 -0.76
C ASP A 154 23.87 32.11 -0.78
N PHE A 155 25.03 32.28 -1.43
CA PHE A 155 25.83 33.51 -1.39
C PHE A 155 25.10 34.76 -1.95
N LEU A 156 24.37 34.59 -3.05
CA LEU A 156 23.61 35.60 -3.79
C LEU A 156 22.17 35.78 -3.30
N GLY A 157 21.65 34.92 -2.42
CA GLY A 157 20.27 35.04 -1.94
C GLY A 157 19.20 34.62 -2.96
N VAL A 158 19.56 33.76 -3.91
CA VAL A 158 18.71 33.38 -5.05
C VAL A 158 17.86 32.13 -4.78
N GLY A 159 17.90 31.57 -3.57
CA GLY A 159 17.08 30.41 -3.21
C GLY A 159 17.63 29.07 -3.74
N PHE A 160 18.91 29.02 -4.09
CA PHE A 160 19.62 27.81 -4.52
C PHE A 160 20.86 27.56 -3.66
N PRO A 161 21.26 26.30 -3.44
CA PRO A 161 22.50 26.00 -2.74
C PRO A 161 23.72 26.39 -3.59
N SER A 162 24.72 27.00 -2.95
CA SER A 162 25.96 27.45 -3.58
C SER A 162 27.20 26.69 -3.14
N PHE A 163 27.15 26.02 -1.98
CA PHE A 163 28.29 25.28 -1.43
C PHE A 163 28.27 23.82 -1.88
N ILE A 164 29.37 23.38 -2.52
CA ILE A 164 29.56 22.01 -2.97
C ILE A 164 30.41 21.29 -1.92
N ASP A 165 29.92 20.15 -1.44
CA ASP A 165 30.67 19.26 -0.57
C ASP A 165 31.80 18.58 -1.35
N SER A 166 33.02 18.64 -0.81
CA SER A 166 34.22 18.11 -1.47
C SER A 166 34.25 16.58 -1.54
N VAL A 167 33.51 15.90 -0.67
CA VAL A 167 33.45 14.44 -0.63
C VAL A 167 32.45 13.91 -1.66
N SER A 168 31.21 14.43 -1.63
CA SER A 168 30.14 13.94 -2.49
C SER A 168 30.08 14.61 -3.87
N GLY A 169 30.71 15.77 -4.05
CA GLY A 169 30.62 16.58 -5.27
C GLY A 169 29.26 17.24 -5.48
N ASN A 170 28.34 17.14 -4.50
CA ASN A 170 26.99 17.68 -4.60
C ASN A 170 26.84 18.99 -3.81
N TYR A 171 25.90 19.82 -4.23
CA TYR A 171 25.44 20.94 -3.43
C TYR A 171 24.86 20.46 -2.11
N ILE A 172 25.20 21.18 -1.05
CA ILE A 172 24.60 20.95 0.27
C ILE A 172 23.19 21.57 0.28
N PRO A 173 22.13 20.77 0.41
CA PRO A 173 20.75 21.25 0.42
C PRO A 173 20.41 21.94 1.74
N TYR A 174 19.40 22.82 1.74
CA TYR A 174 18.96 23.44 3.00
C TYR A 174 18.33 22.41 3.93
N PHE A 175 17.49 21.51 3.39
CA PHE A 175 16.87 20.43 4.13
C PHE A 175 17.48 19.09 3.74
N MET A 176 18.13 18.41 4.68
CA MET A 176 18.58 17.04 4.53
C MET A 176 17.42 16.08 4.76
N VAL A 177 17.23 15.19 3.79
CA VAL A 177 16.20 14.17 3.80
C VAL A 177 16.86 12.79 3.83
N PRO A 178 16.69 12.00 4.89
CA PRO A 178 17.22 10.64 4.96
C PRO A 178 16.37 9.62 4.21
N ASN A 179 15.04 9.79 4.21
CA ASN A 179 14.11 8.87 3.57
C ASN A 179 12.84 9.55 3.07
N MET A 180 12.15 8.86 2.18
CA MET A 180 10.82 9.23 1.71
C MET A 180 10.01 7.99 1.37
N THR A 181 8.72 8.05 1.65
CA THR A 181 7.80 6.93 1.48
C THR A 181 6.62 7.35 0.60
N ILE A 182 6.30 6.51 -0.39
CA ILE A 182 5.02 6.56 -1.12
C ILE A 182 4.24 5.32 -0.70
N SER A 183 3.12 5.54 -0.01
CA SER A 183 2.21 4.48 0.44
C SER A 183 0.89 4.62 -0.31
N GLU A 184 0.49 3.58 -1.02
CA GLU A 184 -0.75 3.55 -1.80
C GLU A 184 -1.51 2.26 -1.54
N GLN A 185 -2.82 2.35 -1.40
CA GLN A 185 -3.66 1.18 -1.21
C GLN A 185 -5.04 1.34 -1.84
N PHE A 186 -5.49 0.24 -2.41
CA PHE A 186 -6.86 -0.05 -2.72
C PHE A 186 -7.45 -0.96 -1.65
N SER A 187 -8.42 -0.45 -0.90
CA SER A 187 -9.06 -1.16 0.21
C SER A 187 -10.57 -0.90 0.22
N PRO A 188 -11.33 -1.50 -0.72
CA PRO A 188 -10.89 -2.46 -1.75
C PRO A 188 -10.66 -1.84 -3.14
N LEU A 189 -9.92 -2.53 -4.01
CA LEU A 189 -9.90 -2.25 -5.46
C LEU A 189 -11.23 -2.63 -6.10
N LEU A 190 -11.78 -3.77 -5.68
CA LEU A 190 -13.13 -4.18 -6.01
C LEU A 190 -13.72 -4.89 -4.80
N GLY A 191 -14.75 -4.28 -4.22
CA GLY A 191 -15.58 -4.89 -3.20
C GLY A 191 -16.96 -5.17 -3.80
N ILE A 192 -17.44 -6.40 -3.68
CA ILE A 192 -18.80 -6.81 -4.03
C ILE A 192 -19.38 -7.45 -2.77
N ASP A 193 -20.50 -6.91 -2.30
CA ASP A 193 -21.27 -7.46 -1.19
C ASP A 193 -22.71 -7.65 -1.67
N MET A 194 -23.16 -8.90 -1.71
CA MET A 194 -24.44 -9.30 -2.26
C MET A 194 -25.20 -10.19 -1.28
N GLN A 195 -26.45 -9.83 -1.02
CA GLN A 195 -27.40 -10.67 -0.30
C GLN A 195 -28.53 -11.08 -1.25
N LEU A 196 -28.78 -12.38 -1.36
CA LEU A 196 -29.83 -12.96 -2.18
C LEU A 196 -31.14 -13.13 -1.40
N ALA A 197 -32.24 -13.30 -2.13
CA ALA A 197 -33.58 -13.50 -1.58
C ALA A 197 -33.67 -14.72 -0.65
N ASN A 198 -32.91 -15.77 -0.95
CA ASN A 198 -32.83 -17.04 -0.23
C ASN A 198 -31.86 -17.02 0.97
N SER A 199 -31.51 -15.86 1.51
CA SER A 199 -30.57 -15.74 2.65
C SER A 199 -29.13 -16.17 2.35
N LEU A 200 -28.77 -16.40 1.08
CA LEU A 200 -27.37 -16.57 0.65
C LEU A 200 -26.68 -15.21 0.54
N SER A 201 -25.51 -15.09 1.12
CA SER A 201 -24.63 -13.92 1.10
C SER A 201 -23.33 -14.27 0.38
N LEU A 202 -22.86 -13.35 -0.46
CA LEU A 202 -21.59 -13.46 -1.17
C LEU A 202 -20.83 -12.15 -0.99
N LYS A 203 -19.57 -12.26 -0.56
CA LYS A 203 -18.66 -11.13 -0.40
C LYS A 203 -17.37 -11.41 -1.14
N ILE A 204 -17.01 -10.55 -2.08
CA ILE A 204 -15.74 -10.62 -2.81
C ILE A 204 -15.00 -9.31 -2.55
N THR A 205 -13.77 -9.40 -2.07
CA THR A 205 -12.92 -8.23 -1.78
C THR A 205 -11.57 -8.46 -2.42
N TYR A 206 -11.16 -7.57 -3.31
CA TYR A 206 -9.80 -7.56 -3.85
C TYR A 206 -9.09 -6.31 -3.34
N ASN A 207 -8.10 -6.49 -2.47
CA ASN A 207 -7.24 -5.45 -1.92
C ASN A 207 -5.91 -5.46 -2.66
N LYS A 208 -5.32 -4.27 -2.83
CA LYS A 208 -3.97 -4.14 -3.38
C LYS A 208 -3.27 -2.98 -2.70
N SER A 209 -2.06 -3.18 -2.20
CA SER A 209 -1.26 -2.09 -1.64
C SER A 209 0.17 -2.13 -2.15
N ARG A 210 0.80 -0.96 -2.13
CA ARG A 210 2.20 -0.77 -2.46
C ARG A 210 2.78 0.26 -1.50
N THR A 211 3.91 -0.08 -0.89
CA THR A 211 4.72 0.84 -0.10
C THR A 211 6.10 0.91 -0.70
N LEU A 212 6.51 2.10 -1.12
CA LEU A 212 7.84 2.40 -1.66
C LEU A 212 8.59 3.24 -0.64
N SER A 213 9.78 2.80 -0.25
CA SER A 213 10.63 3.49 0.70
C SER A 213 11.99 3.77 0.06
N LEU A 214 12.24 5.02 -0.28
CA LEU A 214 13.53 5.53 -0.73
C LEU A 214 14.41 5.83 0.49
N SER A 215 15.59 5.20 0.56
CA SER A 215 16.68 5.57 1.48
C SER A 215 17.71 6.38 0.70
N LEU A 216 17.97 7.61 1.13
CA LEU A 216 19.04 8.47 0.60
C LEU A 216 20.36 8.28 1.35
N VAL A 217 20.33 7.51 2.43
CA VAL A 217 21.54 7.10 3.18
C VAL A 217 22.20 5.91 2.47
N ASP A 218 21.41 4.88 2.17
CA ASP A 218 21.91 3.64 1.53
C ASP A 218 21.76 3.65 0.00
N TYR A 219 21.17 4.72 -0.56
CA TYR A 219 20.85 4.85 -1.99
C TYR A 219 20.11 3.62 -2.56
N GLN A 220 19.03 3.25 -1.91
CA GLN A 220 18.20 2.11 -2.29
C GLN A 220 16.70 2.45 -2.27
N VAL A 221 15.92 1.74 -3.05
CA VAL A 221 14.46 1.76 -3.00
C VAL A 221 13.96 0.39 -2.55
N SER A 222 13.19 0.37 -1.46
CA SER A 222 12.49 -0.82 -0.99
C SER A 222 11.03 -0.75 -1.44
N GLU A 223 10.59 -1.69 -2.27
CA GLU A 223 9.22 -1.80 -2.77
C GLU A 223 8.55 -3.01 -2.13
N THR A 224 7.48 -2.77 -1.36
CA THR A 224 6.62 -3.81 -0.79
C THR A 224 5.27 -3.79 -1.49
N ASN A 225 4.97 -4.85 -2.23
CA ASN A 225 3.69 -5.03 -2.91
C ASN A 225 2.88 -6.11 -2.20
N SER A 226 1.60 -5.82 -1.98
CA SER A 226 0.65 -6.77 -1.41
C SER A 226 -0.61 -6.84 -2.28
N SER A 227 -1.07 -8.05 -2.57
CA SER A 227 -2.35 -8.27 -3.22
C SER A 227 -3.12 -9.34 -2.46
N GLU A 228 -4.40 -9.10 -2.21
CA GLU A 228 -5.22 -10.00 -1.42
C GLU A 228 -6.60 -10.11 -2.06
N ILE A 229 -7.02 -11.34 -2.35
CA ILE A 229 -8.40 -11.65 -2.74
C ILE A 229 -9.05 -12.44 -1.62
N MET A 230 -10.20 -11.98 -1.15
CA MET A 230 -11.04 -12.66 -0.18
C MET A 230 -12.40 -12.92 -0.79
N VAL A 231 -12.83 -14.18 -0.74
CA VAL A 231 -14.15 -14.64 -1.16
C VAL A 231 -14.83 -15.26 0.05
N GLY A 232 -15.88 -14.62 0.52
CA GLY A 232 -16.74 -15.07 1.59
C GLY A 232 -18.09 -15.48 1.05
N CYS A 233 -18.58 -16.63 1.49
CA CYS A 233 -19.93 -17.10 1.22
C CYS A 233 -20.61 -17.40 2.56
N GLY A 234 -21.84 -16.96 2.75
CA GLY A 234 -22.60 -17.24 3.96
C GLY A 234 -24.03 -17.63 3.66
N TYR A 235 -24.57 -18.62 4.36
CA TYR A 235 -25.94 -19.09 4.17
C TYR A 235 -26.63 -19.25 5.52
N ARG A 236 -27.84 -18.70 5.65
CA ARG A 236 -28.67 -18.85 6.83
C ARG A 236 -29.82 -19.80 6.53
N ILE A 237 -29.90 -20.88 7.29
CA ILE A 237 -30.98 -21.86 7.22
C ILE A 237 -31.87 -21.66 8.43
N GLN A 238 -33.18 -21.59 8.20
CA GLN A 238 -34.19 -21.51 9.26
C GLN A 238 -35.00 -22.81 9.26
N GLY A 239 -35.29 -23.38 10.44
CA GLY A 239 -36.28 -24.44 10.60
C GLY A 239 -35.93 -25.79 9.95
N LEU A 240 -34.76 -26.37 10.23
CA LEU A 240 -34.30 -27.61 9.57
C LEU A 240 -34.78 -28.88 10.32
N ASN A 241 -35.54 -29.73 9.64
CA ASN A 241 -35.83 -31.10 10.11
C ASN A 241 -34.63 -32.00 9.76
N MET A 242 -33.91 -32.50 10.77
CA MET A 242 -32.75 -33.37 10.54
C MET A 242 -33.18 -34.82 10.29
N PRO A 243 -32.50 -35.56 9.41
CA PRO A 243 -32.75 -36.99 9.22
C PRO A 243 -32.21 -37.88 10.37
N PHE A 244 -31.54 -37.29 11.36
CA PHE A 244 -31.00 -37.96 12.54
C PHE A 244 -31.18 -37.11 13.80
N SER A 245 -31.36 -37.77 14.96
CA SER A 245 -31.52 -37.10 16.26
C SER A 245 -30.16 -36.76 16.86
N ILE A 246 -29.90 -35.48 17.15
CA ILE A 246 -28.79 -35.06 18.01
C ILE A 246 -29.39 -34.64 19.35
N PHE A 247 -28.98 -35.29 20.44
CA PHE A 247 -29.48 -35.04 21.80
C PHE A 247 -31.01 -35.09 21.96
N GLY A 248 -31.71 -35.95 21.21
CA GLY A 248 -33.17 -36.13 21.32
C GLY A 248 -34.02 -35.10 20.56
N VAL A 249 -33.38 -34.18 19.81
CA VAL A 249 -34.08 -33.16 19.02
C VAL A 249 -34.03 -33.53 17.54
N ASN A 250 -35.21 -33.70 16.93
CA ASN A 250 -35.36 -34.08 15.51
C ASN A 250 -35.74 -32.88 14.61
N ARG A 251 -36.13 -31.75 15.20
CA ARG A 251 -36.51 -30.51 14.52
C ARG A 251 -35.73 -29.35 15.13
N LEU A 252 -34.91 -28.70 14.31
CA LEU A 252 -34.20 -27.49 14.68
C LEU A 252 -35.15 -26.32 14.41
N GLU A 253 -35.74 -25.74 15.44
CA GLU A 253 -36.56 -24.52 15.29
C GLU A 253 -35.70 -23.27 15.04
N ASN A 254 -34.42 -23.34 15.43
CA ASN A 254 -33.50 -22.22 15.37
C ASN A 254 -32.67 -22.16 14.10
N ASP A 255 -32.02 -21.02 13.91
CA ASP A 255 -31.25 -20.73 12.72
C ASP A 255 -29.83 -21.30 12.77
N ILE A 256 -29.42 -21.90 11.66
CA ILE A 256 -28.03 -22.29 11.40
C ILE A 256 -27.42 -21.24 10.47
N ASN A 257 -26.28 -20.69 10.86
CA ASN A 257 -25.47 -19.83 10.00
C ASN A 257 -24.22 -20.57 9.56
N ILE A 258 -24.06 -20.74 8.25
CA ILE A 258 -22.87 -21.32 7.64
C ILE A 258 -22.10 -20.17 7.00
N LYS A 259 -20.79 -20.08 7.25
CA LYS A 259 -19.89 -19.12 6.61
C LYS A 259 -18.64 -19.83 6.13
N VAL A 260 -18.17 -19.48 4.95
CA VAL A 260 -16.92 -19.99 4.38
C VAL A 260 -16.17 -18.81 3.78
N ASP A 261 -15.05 -18.46 4.39
CA ASP A 261 -14.14 -17.43 3.90
C ASP A 261 -12.87 -18.07 3.35
N VAL A 262 -12.53 -17.75 2.10
CA VAL A 262 -11.28 -18.16 1.45
C VAL A 262 -10.52 -16.89 1.07
N GLY A 263 -9.30 -16.77 1.57
CA GLY A 263 -8.40 -15.66 1.31
C GLY A 263 -7.13 -16.15 0.64
N LEU A 264 -6.69 -15.45 -0.40
CA LEU A 264 -5.35 -15.60 -0.94
C LEU A 264 -4.66 -14.24 -0.91
N ARG A 265 -3.58 -14.15 -0.14
CA ARG A 265 -2.73 -12.98 -0.01
C ARG A 265 -1.35 -13.27 -0.54
N ASP A 266 -0.78 -12.32 -1.26
CA ASP A 266 0.56 -12.39 -1.83
C ASP A 266 1.31 -11.11 -1.46
N ASP A 267 2.35 -11.24 -0.65
CA ASP A 267 3.21 -10.14 -0.21
C ASP A 267 4.63 -10.38 -0.73
N ILE A 268 5.26 -9.36 -1.29
CA ILE A 268 6.65 -9.39 -1.70
C ILE A 268 7.34 -8.06 -1.41
N THR A 269 8.54 -8.12 -0.86
CA THR A 269 9.40 -6.95 -0.63
C THR A 269 10.70 -7.13 -1.40
N VAL A 270 11.02 -6.14 -2.22
CA VAL A 270 12.20 -6.13 -3.07
C VAL A 270 12.99 -4.85 -2.85
N ASN A 271 14.30 -4.98 -2.68
CA ASN A 271 15.21 -3.85 -2.56
C ASN A 271 15.98 -3.68 -3.87
N SER A 272 16.03 -2.46 -4.38
CA SER A 272 16.82 -2.09 -5.56
C SER A 272 17.90 -1.08 -5.17
N TYR A 273 19.15 -1.37 -5.51
CA TYR A 273 20.32 -0.59 -5.13
C TYR A 273 20.78 0.27 -6.30
N MET A 274 20.97 1.58 -6.09
CA MET A 274 21.31 2.50 -7.19
C MET A 274 22.76 2.38 -7.65
N ALA A 275 23.68 2.01 -6.74
CA ALA A 275 25.11 1.98 -7.04
C ALA A 275 25.52 0.76 -7.87
N THR A 276 24.96 -0.41 -7.52
CA THR A 276 25.22 -1.69 -8.21
C THR A 276 24.20 -1.98 -9.29
N GLU A 277 23.10 -1.22 -9.35
CA GLU A 277 21.98 -1.48 -10.25
C GLU A 277 21.45 -2.92 -10.11
N THR A 278 21.46 -3.44 -8.88
CA THR A 278 21.00 -4.79 -8.55
C THR A 278 19.68 -4.76 -7.80
N ILE A 279 18.98 -5.89 -7.87
CA ILE A 279 17.70 -6.11 -7.22
C ILE A 279 17.79 -7.39 -6.36
N THR A 280 17.30 -7.30 -5.12
CA THR A 280 17.29 -8.42 -4.18
C THR A 280 15.94 -8.52 -3.50
N ALA A 281 15.25 -9.66 -3.66
CA ALA A 281 14.08 -9.96 -2.87
C ALA A 281 14.50 -10.25 -1.41
N THR A 282 13.97 -9.48 -0.47
CA THR A 282 14.36 -9.58 0.96
C THR A 282 13.31 -10.29 1.81
N ARG A 283 12.03 -10.14 1.44
CA ARG A 283 10.90 -10.78 2.12
C ARG A 283 9.81 -11.09 1.13
N GLY A 284 8.93 -12.00 1.52
CA GLY A 284 7.68 -12.23 0.82
C GLY A 284 7.10 -13.58 1.16
N GLN A 285 5.79 -13.68 1.08
CA GLN A 285 5.07 -14.92 1.27
C GLN A 285 3.73 -14.87 0.56
N ARG A 286 3.30 -16.04 0.10
CA ARG A 286 1.93 -16.30 -0.35
C ARG A 286 1.18 -17.02 0.75
N VAL A 287 0.10 -16.42 1.24
CA VAL A 287 -0.74 -16.92 2.33
C VAL A 287 -2.10 -17.33 1.79
N LEU A 288 -2.42 -18.61 1.89
CA LEU A 288 -3.76 -19.15 1.68
C LEU A 288 -4.44 -19.30 3.04
N THR A 289 -5.66 -18.79 3.16
CA THR A 289 -6.49 -18.88 4.35
C THR A 289 -7.84 -19.47 3.98
N ILE A 290 -8.30 -20.47 4.75
CA ILE A 290 -9.58 -21.14 4.56
C ILE A 290 -10.24 -21.23 5.94
N ASN A 291 -11.38 -20.56 6.10
CA ASN A 291 -12.09 -20.39 7.37
C ASN A 291 -13.59 -20.73 7.26
N PRO A 292 -13.97 -22.00 7.09
CA PRO A 292 -15.34 -22.44 7.31
C PRO A 292 -15.74 -22.38 8.78
N ARG A 293 -16.95 -21.89 9.03
CA ARG A 293 -17.61 -21.81 10.34
C ARG A 293 -19.08 -22.18 10.21
N ILE A 294 -19.58 -22.90 11.20
CA ILE A 294 -21.01 -23.19 11.36
C ILE A 294 -21.40 -22.74 12.76
N ASP A 295 -22.30 -21.78 12.85
CA ASP A 295 -22.87 -21.30 14.10
C ASP A 295 -24.31 -21.83 14.21
N TYR A 296 -24.59 -22.55 15.29
CA TYR A 296 -25.92 -23.02 15.65
C TYR A 296 -26.37 -22.39 16.97
N ILE A 297 -27.49 -21.69 16.92
CA ILE A 297 -28.10 -21.06 18.09
C ILE A 297 -29.12 -22.06 18.65
N ILE A 298 -28.92 -22.57 19.86
CA ILE A 298 -29.84 -23.54 20.48
C ILE A 298 -30.98 -22.83 21.19
N ASN A 299 -30.65 -21.77 21.92
CA ASN A 299 -31.60 -20.89 22.59
C ASN A 299 -30.86 -19.59 22.94
N ASP A 300 -31.53 -18.64 23.60
CA ASP A 300 -30.94 -17.36 24.00
C ASP A 300 -29.73 -17.52 24.95
N ALA A 301 -29.63 -18.66 25.63
CA ALA A 301 -28.56 -18.94 26.58
C ALA A 301 -27.42 -19.78 25.99
N LEU A 302 -27.59 -20.51 24.88
CA LEU A 302 -26.62 -21.50 24.41
C LEU A 302 -26.40 -21.41 22.89
N GLN A 303 -25.13 -21.20 22.50
CA GLN A 303 -24.67 -21.21 21.12
C GLN A 303 -23.53 -22.23 20.96
N ILE A 304 -23.60 -23.00 19.88
CA ILE A 304 -22.53 -23.92 19.44
C ILE A 304 -21.91 -23.35 18.17
N GLN A 305 -20.59 -23.28 18.14
CA GLN A 305 -19.83 -22.91 16.95
C GLN A 305 -18.85 -24.02 16.60
N LEU A 306 -18.95 -24.53 15.37
CA LEU A 306 -17.94 -25.37 14.74
C LEU A 306 -17.05 -24.47 13.88
N PHE A 307 -15.73 -24.59 14.04
CA PHE A 307 -14.79 -23.83 13.22
C PHE A 307 -13.66 -24.71 12.72
N PHE A 308 -13.19 -24.41 11.53
CA PHE A 308 -11.96 -24.92 10.97
C PHE A 308 -11.23 -23.76 10.30
N ASP A 309 -10.02 -23.47 10.78
CA ASP A 309 -9.11 -22.43 10.27
C ASP A 309 -7.86 -23.13 9.77
N ARG A 310 -7.61 -23.01 8.46
CA ARG A 310 -6.37 -23.44 7.84
C ARG A 310 -5.68 -22.24 7.23
N ARG A 311 -4.45 -22.01 7.67
CA ARG A 311 -3.55 -21.00 7.11
C ARG A 311 -2.26 -21.64 6.63
N GLN A 312 -1.95 -21.46 5.35
CA GLN A 312 -0.74 -21.96 4.72
C GLN A 312 0.06 -20.78 4.17
N SER A 313 1.28 -20.60 4.65
CA SER A 313 2.23 -19.59 4.17
C SER A 313 3.37 -20.25 3.41
N ILE A 314 3.62 -19.81 2.18
CA ILE A 314 4.71 -20.24 1.32
C ILE A 314 5.62 -19.02 1.09
N PRO A 315 6.82 -18.98 1.68
CA PRO A 315 7.74 -17.86 1.52
C PRO A 315 8.41 -17.85 0.14
N TYR A 316 8.76 -16.65 -0.35
CA TYR A 316 9.51 -16.48 -1.61
C TYR A 316 11.02 -16.60 -1.43
N VAL A 317 11.53 -16.26 -0.24
CA VAL A 317 12.96 -16.31 0.06
C VAL A 317 13.34 -17.68 0.59
N GLN A 318 14.44 -18.24 0.09
CA GLN A 318 14.88 -19.61 0.42
C GLN A 318 15.31 -19.79 1.88
N GLN A 319 15.51 -18.69 2.62
CA GLN A 319 15.91 -18.70 4.02
C GLN A 319 14.73 -18.93 4.98
N THR A 320 13.50 -19.09 4.47
CA THR A 320 12.30 -19.30 5.29
C THR A 320 11.58 -20.57 4.84
N PHE A 321 11.02 -21.31 5.79
CA PHE A 321 10.31 -22.57 5.53
C PHE A 321 8.80 -22.33 5.37
N PRO A 322 8.12 -23.11 4.52
CA PRO A 322 6.66 -23.07 4.43
C PRO A 322 6.03 -23.50 5.75
N LEU A 323 5.02 -22.76 6.20
CA LEU A 323 4.29 -23.03 7.44
C LEU A 323 2.83 -23.33 7.12
N THR A 324 2.32 -24.45 7.63
CA THR A 324 0.89 -24.76 7.59
C THR A 324 0.38 -24.88 9.02
N SER A 325 -0.60 -24.07 9.39
CA SER A 325 -1.30 -24.15 10.67
C SER A 325 -2.76 -24.52 10.39
N THR A 326 -3.23 -25.53 11.11
CA THR A 326 -4.63 -25.96 11.07
C THR A 326 -5.16 -25.97 12.49
N ARG A 327 -6.27 -25.28 12.71
CA ARG A 327 -7.00 -25.25 13.97
C ARG A 327 -8.43 -25.67 13.69
N ALA A 328 -8.93 -26.61 14.45
CA ALA A 328 -10.32 -27.03 14.38
C ALA A 328 -10.84 -27.22 15.79
N GLY A 329 -12.12 -26.94 15.99
CA GLY A 329 -12.71 -27.10 17.31
C GLY A 329 -14.19 -26.79 17.35
N VAL A 330 -14.74 -27.08 18.51
CA VAL A 330 -16.10 -26.73 18.90
C VAL A 330 -16.00 -25.70 20.01
N THR A 331 -16.70 -24.59 19.86
CA THR A 331 -16.84 -23.58 20.90
C THR A 331 -18.27 -23.59 21.40
N LEU A 332 -18.43 -23.76 22.70
CA LEU A 332 -19.71 -23.67 23.41
C LEU A 332 -19.73 -22.32 24.12
N ARG A 333 -20.75 -21.50 23.84
CA ARG A 333 -20.97 -20.23 24.51
C ARG A 333 -22.28 -20.32 25.28
N TYR A 334 -22.20 -20.20 26.60
CA TYR A 334 -23.36 -20.11 27.49
C TYR A 334 -23.46 -18.68 28.05
N ILE A 335 -24.63 -18.07 27.93
CA ILE A 335 -24.94 -16.73 28.44
C ILE A 335 -25.92 -16.88 29.60
N PHE A 336 -25.54 -16.37 30.77
CA PHE A 336 -26.42 -16.32 31.94
C PHE A 336 -27.27 -15.05 31.86
N THR A 337 -28.56 -15.20 31.58
CA THR A 337 -29.52 -14.10 31.67
C THR A 337 -30.12 -14.11 33.08
N GLU A 338 -29.51 -13.41 34.03
CA GLU A 338 -30.15 -13.12 35.32
C GLU A 338 -31.20 -12.04 35.10
N GLY A 339 -32.48 -12.45 35.12
CA GLY A 339 -33.57 -11.52 35.36
C GLY A 339 -33.49 -11.05 36.80
N PHE A 340 -32.89 -9.89 37.05
CA PHE A 340 -33.18 -9.13 38.27
C PHE A 340 -34.62 -8.59 38.14
N GLY A 341 -35.57 -9.41 38.56
CA GLY A 341 -36.88 -8.91 38.96
C GLY A 341 -36.72 -8.21 40.31
N PHE A 342 -36.81 -6.87 40.28
CA PHE A 342 -37.14 -6.09 41.47
C PHE A 342 -38.65 -6.12 41.71
#